data_AF-A0A2H0B264-F1
#
_entry.id   AF-A0A2H0B264-F1
#
_cell.length_a   1.000
_cell.length_b   1.000
_cell.length_c   1.000
_cell.angle_alpha   90.00
_cell.angle_beta   90.00
_cell.angle_gamma   90.00
#
_symmetry.space_group_name_H-M   'P 1'
#
loop_
_entity.id
_entity.type
_entity.pdbx_description
1 polymer ?
#
loop_
_entity_poly.entity_id
_entity_poly.type
_entity_poly.pdbx_seq_one_letter_code
_entity_poly.pdbx_strand_id
1 'polypeptide(L)'
;MKTTMEIIFQKDSGFSLKTKTGVLTINLQGRIEVDGIVISGPGEYEVKGFAVTGFKGGAYLIEAEEILLGYLTEKEAVDVLLTNSWEAAKNIQPGVVIPVDGPAADALVKASGLEARREKKLNLNKLGLPEETELIILGP
;
A
#
# COMPACT_ATOMS: atom_id res chain seq x y z
N MET A 1 -21.07 -6.21 -9.77
CA MET A 1 -20.55 -5.03 -9.04
C MET A 1 -19.05 -4.99 -9.28
N LYS A 2 -18.48 -3.82 -9.61
CA LYS A 2 -17.01 -3.69 -9.68
C LYS A 2 -16.45 -3.76 -8.27
N THR A 3 -15.67 -4.78 -7.98
CA THR A 3 -14.89 -4.89 -6.75
C THR A 3 -13.84 -3.79 -6.73
N THR A 4 -13.76 -3.05 -5.62
CA THR A 4 -12.90 -1.88 -5.51
C THR A 4 -12.29 -1.86 -4.11
N MET A 5 -10.97 -1.70 -4.03
CA MET A 5 -10.26 -1.43 -2.79
C MET A 5 -10.15 0.09 -2.60
N GLU A 6 -10.43 0.59 -1.40
CA GLU A 6 -10.22 2.00 -1.04
C GLU A 6 -9.01 2.12 -0.09
N ILE A 7 -8.02 2.93 -0.44
CA ILE A 7 -6.85 3.24 0.39
C ILE A 7 -6.98 4.66 0.94
N ILE A 8 -6.82 4.81 2.25
CA ILE A 8 -6.88 6.10 2.95
C ILE A 8 -5.65 6.24 3.83
N PHE A 9 -5.02 7.42 3.82
CA PHE A 9 -4.01 7.78 4.80
C PHE A 9 -4.64 8.53 5.98
N GLN A 10 -4.40 8.03 7.19
CA GLN A 10 -4.79 8.63 8.45
C GLN A 10 -3.52 9.18 9.09
N LYS A 11 -3.36 10.50 9.07
CA LYS A 11 -2.12 11.24 9.40
C LYS A 11 -1.27 10.65 10.54
N ASP A 12 -1.91 10.30 11.65
CA ASP A 12 -1.24 9.83 12.87
C ASP A 12 -1.47 8.33 13.14
N SER A 13 -2.09 7.61 12.20
CA SER A 13 -2.53 6.23 12.35
C SER A 13 -2.11 5.30 11.20
N GLY A 14 -1.53 5.84 10.12
CA GLY A 14 -1.03 5.07 8.97
C GLY A 14 -2.08 4.92 7.87
N PHE A 15 -2.23 3.71 7.31
CA PHE A 15 -3.14 3.44 6.20
C PHE A 15 -4.33 2.60 6.60
N SER A 16 -5.47 2.81 5.95
CA SER A 16 -6.61 1.90 5.95
C SER A 16 -6.88 1.42 4.53
N LEU A 17 -6.98 0.11 4.36
CA LEU A 17 -7.41 -0.56 3.14
C LEU A 17 -8.80 -1.12 3.41
N LYS A 18 -9.81 -0.57 2.74
CA LYS A 18 -11.20 -1.00 2.88
C LYS A 18 -11.60 -1.81 1.66
N THR A 19 -12.20 -2.96 1.91
CA THR A 19 -12.81 -3.83 0.90
C THR A 19 -14.27 -4.05 1.25
N LYS A 20 -14.98 -4.86 0.46
CA LYS A 20 -16.35 -5.25 0.80
C LYS A 20 -16.44 -6.18 2.03
N THR A 21 -15.33 -6.83 2.40
CA THR A 21 -15.29 -7.90 3.39
C THR A 21 -14.66 -7.52 4.74
N GLY A 22 -13.90 -6.41 4.79
CA GLY A 22 -13.31 -5.93 6.03
C GLY A 22 -12.44 -4.69 5.84
N VAL A 23 -11.80 -4.27 6.93
CA VAL A 23 -10.83 -3.17 6.94
C VAL A 23 -9.50 -3.66 7.49
N LEU A 24 -8.45 -3.52 6.69
CA LEU A 24 -7.07 -3.70 7.13
C LEU A 24 -6.47 -2.33 7.45
N THR A 25 -5.77 -2.22 8.57
CA THR A 25 -5.00 -1.03 8.94
C THR A 25 -3.51 -1.38 9.00
N ILE A 26 -2.68 -0.45 8.54
CA ILE A 26 -1.21 -0.52 8.64
C ILE A 26 -0.78 0.73 9.39
N ASN A 27 -0.31 0.61 10.62
CA ASN A 27 0.14 1.80 11.34
C ASN A 27 1.54 2.26 10.89
N LEU A 28 1.98 3.42 11.38
CA LEU A 28 3.29 3.99 11.03
C LEU A 28 4.49 3.14 11.50
N GLN A 29 4.26 2.17 12.39
CA GLN A 29 5.27 1.19 12.84
C GLN A 29 5.20 -0.14 12.06
N GLY A 30 4.37 -0.22 11.02
CA GLY A 30 4.20 -1.42 10.21
C GLY A 30 3.42 -2.55 10.90
N ARG A 31 2.66 -2.25 11.96
CA ARG A 31 1.71 -3.21 12.54
C ARG A 31 0.49 -3.30 11.63
N ILE A 32 0.16 -4.52 11.24
CA ILE A 32 -1.05 -4.84 10.48
C ILE A 32 -2.14 -5.36 11.42
N GLU A 33 -3.35 -4.85 11.25
CA GLU A 33 -4.55 -5.30 11.95
C GLU A 33 -5.74 -5.37 10.99
N VAL A 34 -6.47 -6.48 11.02
CA VAL A 34 -7.68 -6.71 10.20
C VAL A 34 -8.87 -6.91 11.11
N ASP A 35 -9.80 -5.95 11.13
CA ASP A 35 -11.00 -5.96 11.99
C ASP A 35 -10.70 -6.35 13.47
N GLY A 36 -9.61 -5.83 14.05
CA GLY A 36 -9.18 -6.12 15.42
C GLY A 36 -8.27 -7.34 15.60
N ILE A 37 -8.03 -8.12 14.53
CA ILE A 37 -7.08 -9.25 14.55
C ILE A 37 -5.70 -8.74 14.15
N VAL A 38 -4.76 -8.81 15.07
CA VAL A 38 -3.36 -8.40 14.84
C VAL A 38 -2.61 -9.47 14.09
N ILE A 39 -1.96 -9.09 12.99
CA ILE A 39 -1.04 -9.95 12.27
C ILE A 39 0.36 -9.75 12.86
N SER A 40 0.88 -10.78 13.53
CA SER A 40 2.13 -10.67 14.30
C SER A 40 3.27 -11.47 13.66
N GLY A 41 4.17 -10.75 12.98
CA GLY A 41 5.42 -11.30 12.48
C GLY A 41 5.29 -12.06 11.15
N PRO A 42 6.40 -12.68 10.70
CA PRO A 42 6.46 -13.34 9.40
C PRO A 42 5.51 -14.54 9.30
N GLY A 43 4.98 -14.78 8.10
CA GLY A 43 4.05 -15.88 7.83
C GLY A 43 2.95 -15.50 6.85
N GLU A 44 2.14 -16.47 6.47
CA GLU A 44 0.97 -16.29 5.61
C GLU A 44 -0.31 -16.32 6.47
N TYR A 45 -1.20 -15.35 6.23
CA TYR A 45 -2.43 -15.16 6.98
C TYR A 45 -3.57 -14.88 6.01
N GLU A 46 -4.75 -15.45 6.26
CA GLU A 46 -5.96 -15.11 5.51
C GLU A 46 -7.05 -14.68 6.50
N VAL A 47 -7.44 -13.40 6.44
CA VAL A 47 -8.40 -12.81 7.36
C VAL A 47 -9.33 -11.88 6.58
N LYS A 48 -10.65 -12.12 6.65
CA LYS A 48 -11.68 -11.23 6.09
C LYS A 48 -11.45 -10.85 4.62
N GLY A 49 -10.99 -11.81 3.81
CA GLY A 49 -10.73 -11.60 2.37
C GLY A 49 -9.43 -10.84 2.06
N PHE A 50 -8.59 -10.61 3.06
CA PHE A 50 -7.19 -10.21 2.88
C PHE A 50 -6.31 -11.43 3.02
N ALA A 51 -5.48 -11.71 2.01
CA ALA A 51 -4.32 -12.58 2.15
C ALA A 51 -3.10 -11.70 2.47
N VAL A 52 -2.43 -11.97 3.57
CA VAL A 52 -1.28 -11.19 4.06
C VAL A 52 -0.08 -12.12 4.20
N THR A 53 1.01 -11.79 3.52
CA THR A 53 2.31 -12.46 3.68
C THR A 53 3.28 -11.50 4.34
N GLY A 54 3.62 -11.77 5.60
CA GLY A 54 4.60 -11.00 6.36
C GLY A 54 6.02 -11.56 6.19
N PHE A 55 6.99 -10.66 6.07
CA PHE A 55 8.42 -11.01 6.00
C PHE A 55 9.19 -10.52 7.22
N LYS A 56 10.41 -11.05 7.38
CA LYS A 56 11.38 -10.50 8.33
C LYS A 56 11.68 -9.04 7.96
N GLY A 57 11.76 -8.17 8.96
CA GLY A 57 12.04 -6.74 8.75
C GLY A 57 10.81 -5.84 8.60
N GLY A 58 9.60 -6.40 8.72
CA GLY A 58 8.36 -5.59 8.73
C GLY A 58 7.83 -5.22 7.34
N ALA A 59 8.28 -5.90 6.29
CA ALA A 59 7.67 -5.84 4.97
C ALA A 59 6.49 -6.80 4.86
N TYR A 60 5.49 -6.44 4.06
CA TYR A 60 4.30 -7.28 3.84
C TYR A 60 3.85 -7.24 2.37
N LEU A 61 3.31 -8.37 1.90
CA LEU A 61 2.40 -8.41 0.77
C LEU A 61 0.96 -8.54 1.28
N ILE A 62 0.05 -7.80 0.69
CA ILE A 62 -1.37 -7.76 1.03
C ILE A 62 -2.15 -7.89 -0.26
N GLU A 63 -2.86 -8.99 -0.44
CA GLU A 63 -3.75 -9.21 -1.58
C GLU A 63 -5.21 -9.11 -1.12
N ALA A 64 -5.99 -8.26 -1.79
CA ALA A 64 -7.44 -8.26 -1.70
C ALA A 64 -8.06 -7.60 -2.93
N GLU A 65 -9.27 -8.02 -3.31
CA GLU A 65 -10.00 -7.47 -4.47
C GLU A 65 -9.16 -7.46 -5.76
N GLU A 66 -8.35 -8.51 -5.97
CA GLU A 66 -7.44 -8.70 -7.11
C GLU A 66 -6.31 -7.65 -7.21
N ILE A 67 -6.10 -6.86 -6.16
CA ILE A 67 -5.01 -5.91 -6.02
C ILE A 67 -3.96 -6.50 -5.07
N LEU A 68 -2.72 -6.58 -5.55
CA LEU A 68 -1.57 -6.93 -4.73
C LEU A 68 -0.85 -5.65 -4.29
N LEU A 69 -0.86 -5.40 -2.98
CA LEU A 69 -0.20 -4.26 -2.36
C LEU A 69 1.05 -4.70 -1.60
N GLY A 70 2.16 -4.02 -1.83
CA GLY A 70 3.40 -4.18 -1.08
C GLY A 70 3.57 -3.06 -0.06
N TYR A 71 3.87 -3.40 1.19
CA TYR A 71 4.33 -2.45 2.20
C TYR A 71 5.80 -2.69 2.49
N LEU A 72 6.65 -1.68 2.21
CA LEU A 72 8.10 -1.70 2.41
C LEU A 72 8.82 -2.92 1.79
N THR A 73 8.23 -3.57 0.79
CA THR A 73 8.89 -4.63 0.03
C THR A 73 9.84 -4.03 -0.99
N GLU A 74 10.96 -4.72 -1.24
CA GLU A 74 12.00 -4.29 -2.18
C GLU A 74 12.11 -5.16 -3.43
N LYS A 75 11.43 -6.32 -3.47
CA LYS A 75 11.66 -7.35 -4.48
C LYS A 75 10.40 -7.95 -5.09
N GLU A 76 9.29 -7.86 -4.39
CA GLU A 76 8.06 -8.51 -4.82
C GLU A 76 7.32 -7.63 -5.83
N ALA A 77 6.91 -8.21 -6.96
CA ALA A 77 6.10 -7.53 -7.96
C ALA A 77 4.72 -7.24 -7.36
N VAL A 78 4.28 -5.98 -7.40
CA VAL A 78 3.01 -5.55 -6.80
C VAL A 78 2.32 -4.52 -7.69
N ASP A 79 1.01 -4.39 -7.54
CA ASP A 79 0.21 -3.36 -8.23
C ASP A 79 0.39 -1.99 -7.57
N VAL A 80 0.44 -1.99 -6.24
CA VAL A 80 0.57 -0.79 -5.40
C VAL A 80 1.72 -0.98 -4.43
N LEU A 81 2.60 0.00 -4.34
CA LEU A 81 3.73 -0.01 -3.42
C LEU A 81 3.66 1.14 -2.43
N LEU A 82 3.50 0.81 -1.14
CA LEU A 82 3.67 1.72 -0.02
C LEU A 82 5.13 1.69 0.41
N THR A 83 5.89 2.75 0.11
CA THR A 83 7.33 2.76 0.31
C THR A 83 7.89 4.12 0.72
N ASN A 84 9.14 4.14 1.19
CA ASN A 84 9.99 5.31 1.34
C ASN A 84 11.20 5.28 0.40
N SER A 85 11.29 4.27 -0.48
CA SER A 85 12.43 4.03 -1.37
C SER A 85 12.01 4.09 -2.84
N TRP A 86 12.53 5.09 -3.56
CA TRP A 86 12.34 5.17 -5.01
C TRP A 86 13.11 4.08 -5.77
N GLU A 87 14.22 3.60 -5.20
CA GLU A 87 14.98 2.49 -5.79
C GLU A 87 14.16 1.21 -5.80
N ALA A 88 13.45 0.91 -4.70
CA ALA A 88 12.50 -0.20 -4.64
C ALA A 88 11.41 -0.05 -5.71
N ALA A 89 10.80 1.14 -5.83
CA ALA A 89 9.79 1.42 -6.83
C ALA A 89 10.30 1.23 -8.28
N LYS A 90 11.52 1.67 -8.59
CA LYS A 90 12.15 1.47 -9.91
C LYS A 90 12.36 0.01 -10.26
N ASN A 91 12.75 -0.81 -9.27
CA ASN A 91 13.01 -2.23 -9.47
C ASN A 91 11.71 -3.03 -9.61
N ILE A 92 10.70 -2.68 -8.82
CA ILE A 92 9.40 -3.37 -8.78
C ILE A 92 8.50 -2.95 -9.95
N GLN A 93 8.58 -1.69 -10.38
CA GLN A 93 7.72 -1.07 -11.39
C GLN A 93 6.22 -1.23 -11.10
N PRO A 94 5.74 -0.83 -9.91
CA PRO A 94 4.31 -0.91 -9.59
C PRO A 94 3.53 0.11 -10.42
N GLY A 95 2.25 -0.14 -10.66
CA GLY A 95 1.37 0.86 -11.28
C GLY A 95 1.21 2.09 -10.38
N VAL A 96 1.16 1.90 -9.06
CA VAL A 96 1.00 3.00 -8.09
C VAL A 96 2.07 2.95 -7.02
N VAL A 97 2.68 4.10 -6.72
CA VAL A 97 3.56 4.32 -5.56
C VAL A 97 2.88 5.29 -4.61
N ILE A 98 2.82 4.91 -3.32
CA ILE A 98 2.30 5.74 -2.25
C ILE A 98 3.40 5.90 -1.18
N PRO A 99 3.80 7.13 -0.80
CA PRO A 99 4.73 7.34 0.30
C PRO A 99 4.14 6.88 1.63
N VAL A 100 4.95 6.24 2.48
CA VAL A 100 4.48 5.76 3.81
C VAL A 100 4.17 6.87 4.81
N ASP A 101 4.74 8.06 4.62
CA ASP A 101 4.49 9.25 5.45
C ASP A 101 4.85 10.55 4.70
N GLY A 102 4.70 11.69 5.39
CA GLY A 102 5.02 13.03 4.85
C GLY A 102 6.49 13.19 4.44
N PRO A 103 7.47 12.91 5.32
CA PRO A 103 8.89 12.94 4.97
C PRO A 103 9.26 12.06 3.76
N ALA A 104 8.69 10.85 3.67
CA ALA A 104 8.86 9.97 2.52
C ALA A 104 8.29 10.58 1.23
N ALA A 105 7.18 11.32 1.32
CA ALA A 105 6.58 11.96 0.15
C ALA A 105 7.52 12.98 -0.49
N ASP A 106 8.13 13.87 0.30
CA ASP A 106 9.06 14.87 -0.20
C ASP A 106 10.31 14.21 -0.82
N ALA A 107 10.83 13.16 -0.16
CA ALA A 107 11.97 12.40 -0.66
C ALA A 107 11.66 11.68 -1.98
N LEU A 108 10.50 11.04 -2.09
CA LEU A 108 10.07 10.32 -3.30
C LEU A 108 9.81 11.27 -4.46
N VAL A 109 9.16 12.42 -4.25
CA VAL A 109 8.98 13.44 -5.31
C VAL A 109 10.33 13.88 -5.86
N LYS A 110 11.28 14.20 -4.97
CA LYS A 110 12.62 14.62 -5.37
C LYS A 110 13.40 13.51 -6.11
N ALA A 111 13.32 12.27 -5.65
CA ALA A 111 14.09 11.15 -6.20
C ALA A 111 13.50 10.62 -7.52
N SER A 112 12.17 10.65 -7.65
CA SER A 112 11.46 10.16 -8.84
C SER A 112 11.48 11.13 -10.01
N GLY A 113 11.40 12.43 -9.73
CA GLY A 113 11.14 13.44 -10.76
C GLY A 113 9.72 13.40 -11.32
N LEU A 114 8.84 12.57 -10.74
CA LEU A 114 7.43 12.49 -11.12
C LEU A 114 6.62 13.63 -10.51
N GLU A 115 5.62 14.11 -11.25
CA GLU A 115 4.57 14.94 -10.67
C GLU A 115 3.67 14.07 -9.78
N ALA A 116 3.57 14.43 -8.49
CA ALA A 116 2.74 13.69 -7.56
C ALA A 116 1.28 14.12 -7.63
N ARG A 117 0.38 13.17 -7.84
CA ARG A 117 -1.06 13.37 -7.69
C ARG A 117 -1.43 13.36 -6.20
N ARG A 118 -2.20 14.35 -5.76
CA ARG A 118 -2.61 14.47 -4.35
C ARG A 118 -4.10 14.15 -4.20
N GLU A 119 -4.42 13.21 -3.33
CA GLU A 119 -5.79 12.77 -3.09
C GLU A 119 -6.06 12.56 -1.60
N LYS A 120 -7.33 12.57 -1.18
CA LYS A 120 -7.71 12.20 0.19
C LYS A 120 -7.86 10.69 0.39
N LYS A 121 -8.15 10.00 -0.70
CA LYS A 121 -8.38 8.56 -0.76
C LYS A 121 -8.18 8.09 -2.19
N LEU A 122 -7.75 6.85 -2.36
CA LEU A 122 -7.55 6.23 -3.66
C LEU A 122 -8.49 5.03 -3.80
N ASN A 123 -9.24 4.97 -4.89
CA ASN A 123 -10.11 3.84 -5.21
C ASN A 123 -9.49 3.05 -6.36
N LEU A 124 -9.25 1.76 -6.15
CA LEU A 124 -8.53 0.90 -7.08
C LEU A 124 -9.35 -0.32 -7.44
N ASN A 125 -9.26 -0.71 -8.71
CA ASN A 125 -9.57 -2.03 -9.20
C ASN A 125 -8.54 -2.40 -10.26
N LYS A 126 -8.36 -3.70 -10.52
CA LYS A 126 -7.29 -4.19 -11.41
C LYS A 126 -7.32 -3.57 -12.82
N LEU A 127 -8.52 -3.30 -13.35
CA LEU A 127 -8.73 -2.72 -14.67
C LEU A 127 -8.45 -1.21 -14.74
N GLY A 128 -8.33 -0.54 -13.58
CA GLY A 128 -8.08 0.91 -13.48
C GLY A 128 -6.66 1.25 -13.06
N LEU A 129 -5.75 0.28 -13.00
CA LEU A 129 -4.34 0.55 -12.75
C LEU A 129 -3.72 1.27 -13.96
N PRO A 130 -2.81 2.23 -13.73
CA PRO A 130 -2.15 2.94 -14.81
C PRO A 130 -1.13 2.04 -15.53
N GLU A 131 -0.86 2.35 -16.81
CA GLU A 131 0.15 1.64 -17.60
C GLU A 131 1.58 2.02 -17.20
N GLU A 132 1.77 3.26 -16.74
CA GLU A 132 3.03 3.77 -16.19
C GLU A 132 2.89 4.04 -14.68
N THR A 133 4.01 3.97 -13.95
CA THR A 133 4.02 4.22 -12.52
C THR A 133 3.57 5.64 -12.18
N GLU A 134 2.50 5.76 -11.39
CA GLU A 134 2.05 7.03 -10.81
C GLU A 134 2.51 7.18 -9.35
N LEU A 135 2.94 8.38 -8.98
CA LEU A 135 3.21 8.75 -7.58
C LEU A 135 1.97 9.44 -6.99
N ILE A 136 1.36 8.83 -5.97
CA ILE A 136 0.15 9.34 -5.31
C ILE A 136 0.44 9.64 -3.85
N ILE A 137 0.21 10.89 -3.44
CA ILE A 137 0.31 11.32 -2.05
C ILE A 137 -1.10 11.39 -1.46
N LEU A 138 -1.35 10.55 -0.47
CA LEU A 138 -2.60 10.55 0.28
C LEU A 138 -2.53 11.53 1.46
N GLY A 139 -3.44 12.49 1.49
CA GLY A 139 -3.59 13.45 2.57
C GLY A 139 -4.76 13.10 3.52
N PRO A 140 -4.71 13.56 4.78
CA PRO A 140 -5.83 13.44 5.71
C PRO A 140 -7.07 14.28 5.33
#